data_AF-A0A164EZQ9-F1
#
_entry.id   AF-A0A164EZQ9-F1
#
_cell.length_a   1.000
_cell.length_b   1.000
_cell.length_c   1.000
_cell.angle_alpha   90.00
_cell.angle_beta   90.00
_cell.angle_gamma   90.00
#
_symmetry.space_group_name_H-M   'P 1'
#
loop_
_entity.id
_entity.type
_entity.pdbx_description
1 polymer ?
#
loop_
_entity_poly.entity_id
_entity_poly.type
_entity_poly.pdbx_seq_one_letter_code
_entity_poly.pdbx_strand_id
1 'polypeptide(L)'
;MFTAGSAVAAVGEDIVAALGSLTAGFGANTGQDAAGDMFGLAYQDAAKSLLKAAAAVINACRDNGAKIQLSASNYSRAEAASTLGGGSGVLPAPHDPQQFSAPGPPGTLGAGPPPPMLWCASPGFSETSEPGLILRAWRKEVCSGSEQEVSGRTA
;
A
#
# COMPACT_ATOMS: atom_id res chain seq x y z
N MET A 1 -7.52 -32.31 8.63
CA MET A 1 -8.06 -31.33 7.65
C MET A 1 -8.54 -30.05 8.31
N PHE A 2 -9.31 -30.09 9.40
CA PHE A 2 -9.75 -28.88 10.11
C PHE A 2 -8.58 -27.95 10.50
N THR A 3 -7.53 -28.50 11.13
CA THR A 3 -6.29 -27.77 11.46
C THR A 3 -5.57 -27.20 10.23
N ALA A 4 -5.65 -27.89 9.09
CA ALA A 4 -5.04 -27.40 7.86
C ALA A 4 -5.79 -26.16 7.32
N GLY A 5 -7.12 -26.16 7.38
CA GLY A 5 -7.91 -24.97 7.05
C GLY A 5 -7.61 -23.80 8.00
N SER A 6 -7.40 -24.06 9.30
CA SER A 6 -6.95 -23.04 10.26
C SER A 6 -5.57 -22.48 9.91
N ALA A 7 -4.64 -23.32 9.47
CA ALA A 7 -3.31 -22.88 9.06
C ALA A 7 -3.35 -22.00 7.80
N VAL A 8 -4.20 -22.32 6.82
CA VAL A 8 -4.38 -21.48 5.62
C VAL A 8 -4.97 -20.11 5.97
N ALA A 9 -5.92 -20.06 6.91
CA ALA A 9 -6.44 -18.79 7.41
C ALA A 9 -5.35 -17.99 8.14
N ALA A 10 -4.50 -18.65 8.95
CA ALA A 10 -3.40 -17.99 9.65
C ALA A 10 -2.39 -17.33 8.71
N VAL A 11 -2.08 -17.95 7.56
CA VAL A 11 -1.25 -17.32 6.50
C VAL A 11 -1.86 -15.99 6.02
N GLY A 12 -3.19 -15.90 5.94
CA GLY A 12 -3.86 -14.64 5.61
C GLY A 12 -3.57 -13.53 6.63
N GLU A 13 -3.49 -13.88 7.92
CA GLU A 13 -3.20 -12.90 8.98
C GLU A 13 -1.71 -12.50 9.02
N ASP A 14 -0.81 -13.42 8.70
CA ASP A 14 0.61 -13.10 8.52
C ASP A 14 0.80 -12.10 7.36
N ILE A 15 0.02 -12.23 6.28
CA ILE A 15 0.01 -11.28 5.17
C ILE A 15 -0.55 -9.93 5.61
N VAL A 16 -1.60 -9.88 6.44
CA VAL A 16 -2.11 -8.62 7.02
C VAL A 16 -1.03 -7.91 7.83
N ALA A 17 -0.28 -8.64 8.67
CA ALA A 17 0.81 -8.08 9.47
C ALA A 17 1.96 -7.55 8.59
N ALA A 18 2.34 -8.30 7.57
CA ALA A 18 3.35 -7.89 6.60
C ALA A 18 2.90 -6.64 5.81
N LEU A 19 1.62 -6.58 5.42
CA LEU A 19 1.04 -5.44 4.72
C LEU A 19 1.06 -4.18 5.58
N GLY A 20 0.73 -4.29 6.87
CA GLY A 20 0.82 -3.17 7.81
C GLY A 20 2.23 -2.60 7.87
N SER A 21 3.23 -3.46 8.00
CA SER A 21 4.65 -3.08 8.01
C SER A 21 5.08 -2.43 6.68
N LEU A 22 4.63 -2.98 5.55
CA LEU A 22 4.90 -2.43 4.22
C LEU A 22 4.29 -1.04 4.04
N THR A 23 3.02 -0.87 4.40
CA THR A 23 2.30 0.41 4.26
C THR A 23 2.84 1.51 5.16
N ALA A 24 3.48 1.17 6.28
CA ALA A 24 4.17 2.15 7.11
C ALA A 24 5.37 2.80 6.41
N GLY A 25 6.00 2.10 5.45
CA GLY A 25 7.12 2.60 4.66
C GLY A 25 6.75 3.11 3.26
N PHE A 26 5.46 3.14 2.91
CA PHE A 26 4.96 3.42 1.55
C PHE A 26 5.03 4.89 1.11
N GLY A 27 5.93 5.70 1.67
CA GLY A 27 6.14 7.09 1.23
C GLY A 27 7.21 7.18 0.14
N ALA A 28 6.89 7.88 -0.95
CA ALA A 28 7.89 8.31 -1.93
C ALA A 28 7.97 9.83 -1.93
N ASN A 29 9.19 10.39 -1.95
CA ASN A 29 9.41 11.81 -2.22
C ASN A 29 9.78 11.96 -3.69
N THR A 30 8.81 12.35 -4.51
CA THR A 30 9.01 12.51 -5.95
C THR A 30 9.31 13.96 -6.27
N GLY A 31 10.19 14.22 -7.24
CA GLY A 31 10.45 15.59 -7.69
C GLY A 31 9.17 16.28 -8.17
N GLN A 32 9.13 17.61 -8.09
CA GLN A 32 8.05 18.44 -8.67
C GLN A 32 8.28 18.76 -10.16
N ASP A 33 9.31 18.18 -10.79
CA ASP A 33 9.51 18.26 -12.23
C ASP A 33 8.63 17.23 -12.96
N ALA A 34 8.50 17.36 -14.28
CA ALA A 34 7.63 16.49 -15.07
C ALA A 34 7.99 14.99 -14.95
N ALA A 35 9.27 14.65 -14.73
CA ALA A 35 9.66 13.26 -14.51
C ALA A 35 9.25 12.76 -13.12
N GLY A 36 9.38 13.61 -12.09
CA GLY A 36 8.93 13.32 -10.74
C GLY A 36 7.41 13.14 -10.62
N ASP A 37 6.61 13.95 -11.32
CA ASP A 37 5.15 13.79 -11.36
C ASP A 37 4.73 12.46 -12.00
N MET A 38 5.35 12.10 -13.13
CA MET A 38 5.07 10.83 -13.83
C MET A 38 5.48 9.61 -12.98
N PHE A 39 6.63 9.68 -12.32
CA PHE A 39 7.08 8.64 -11.40
C PHE A 39 6.14 8.52 -10.19
N GLY A 40 5.71 9.64 -9.60
CA GLY A 40 4.79 9.65 -8.46
C GLY A 40 3.46 9.01 -8.82
N LEU A 41 2.85 9.39 -9.93
CA LEU A 41 1.58 8.81 -10.37
C LEU A 41 1.73 7.29 -10.61
N ALA A 42 2.77 6.88 -11.33
CA ALA A 42 3.04 5.47 -11.59
C ALA A 42 3.28 4.66 -10.29
N TYR A 43 3.99 5.25 -9.32
CA TYR A 43 4.21 4.66 -8.01
C TYR A 43 2.91 4.49 -7.23
N GLN A 44 2.03 5.50 -7.21
CA GLN A 44 0.72 5.40 -6.54
C GLN A 44 -0.15 4.30 -7.15
N ASP A 45 -0.20 4.22 -8.49
CA ASP A 45 -0.98 3.20 -9.19
C ASP A 45 -0.44 1.79 -8.93
N ALA A 46 0.88 1.61 -8.97
CA ALA A 46 1.52 0.35 -8.64
C ALA A 46 1.26 -0.06 -7.18
N ALA A 47 1.40 0.89 -6.24
CA ALA A 47 1.12 0.67 -4.83
C ALA A 47 -0.34 0.27 -4.61
N LYS A 48 -1.29 0.99 -5.22
CA LYS A 48 -2.73 0.68 -5.16
C LYS A 48 -3.03 -0.73 -5.69
N SER A 49 -2.43 -1.10 -6.81
CA SER A 49 -2.58 -2.43 -7.40
C SER A 49 -2.08 -3.53 -6.46
N LEU A 50 -0.91 -3.31 -5.83
CA LEU A 50 -0.36 -4.24 -4.84
C LEU A 50 -1.27 -4.39 -3.62
N LEU A 51 -1.78 -3.30 -3.06
CA LEU A 51 -2.69 -3.35 -1.89
C LEU A 51 -3.98 -4.10 -2.22
N LYS A 52 -4.54 -3.89 -3.41
CA LYS A 52 -5.73 -4.62 -3.89
C LYS A 52 -5.43 -6.11 -4.07
N ALA A 53 -4.29 -6.46 -4.65
CA ALA A 53 -3.87 -7.85 -4.81
C ALA A 53 -3.67 -8.54 -3.47
N ALA A 54 -2.98 -7.88 -2.52
CA ALA A 54 -2.79 -8.39 -1.17
C ALA A 54 -4.14 -8.65 -0.47
N ALA A 55 -5.09 -7.70 -0.56
CA ALA A 55 -6.41 -7.89 -0.01
C ALA A 55 -7.16 -9.07 -0.64
N ALA A 56 -7.04 -9.27 -1.95
CA ALA A 56 -7.62 -10.43 -2.63
C ALA A 56 -7.00 -11.75 -2.13
N VAL A 57 -5.68 -11.79 -1.93
CA VAL A 57 -4.99 -12.97 -1.38
C VAL A 57 -5.43 -13.26 0.05
N ILE A 58 -5.51 -12.25 0.92
CA ILE A 58 -5.99 -12.39 2.31
C ILE A 58 -7.40 -13.01 2.33
N ASN A 59 -8.31 -12.46 1.53
CA ASN A 59 -9.68 -12.98 1.43
C ASN A 59 -9.71 -14.41 0.89
N ALA A 60 -8.91 -14.73 -0.13
CA ALA A 60 -8.81 -16.08 -0.67
C ALA A 60 -8.28 -17.09 0.36
N CYS A 61 -7.28 -16.71 1.17
CA CYS A 61 -6.77 -17.55 2.27
C CYS A 61 -7.88 -17.86 3.29
N ARG A 62 -8.62 -16.83 3.74
CA ARG A 62 -9.72 -16.99 4.69
C ARG A 62 -10.84 -17.87 4.12
N ASP A 63 -11.27 -17.61 2.89
CA ASP A 63 -12.34 -18.36 2.22
C ASP A 63 -11.96 -19.83 2.00
N ASN A 64 -10.74 -20.09 1.52
CA ASN A 64 -10.27 -21.44 1.29
C ASN A 64 -10.06 -22.19 2.61
N GLY A 65 -9.54 -21.52 3.64
CA GLY A 65 -9.42 -22.07 4.98
C GLY A 65 -10.77 -22.51 5.55
N ALA A 66 -11.79 -21.65 5.44
CA ALA A 66 -13.16 -21.97 5.87
C ALA A 66 -13.75 -23.14 5.06
N LYS A 67 -13.55 -23.19 3.74
CA LYS A 67 -14.02 -24.31 2.91
C LYS A 67 -13.38 -25.65 3.29
N ILE A 68 -12.08 -25.66 3.62
CA ILE A 68 -11.36 -26.86 4.08
C ILE A 68 -11.87 -27.31 5.46
N GLN A 69 -12.16 -26.37 6.37
CA GLN A 69 -12.76 -26.69 7.66
C GLN A 69 -14.20 -27.21 7.49
N LEU A 70 -14.96 -26.65 6.55
CA LEU A 70 -16.33 -27.05 6.28
C LEU A 70 -16.38 -28.47 5.73
N SER A 71 -15.49 -28.81 4.78
CA SER A 71 -15.39 -30.17 4.26
C SER A 71 -15.02 -31.15 5.39
N ALA A 72 -14.07 -30.79 6.26
CA ALA A 72 -13.71 -31.61 7.41
C ALA A 72 -14.90 -31.83 8.37
N SER A 73 -15.70 -30.79 8.60
CA SER A 73 -16.90 -30.85 9.44
C SER A 73 -17.98 -31.74 8.83
N ASN A 74 -18.18 -31.65 7.52
CA ASN A 74 -19.14 -32.48 6.80
C ASN A 74 -18.74 -33.96 6.83
N TYR A 75 -17.46 -34.29 6.61
CA TYR A 75 -16.97 -35.65 6.77
C TYR A 75 -17.16 -36.15 8.21
N SER A 76 -16.82 -35.34 9.22
CA SER A 76 -17.02 -35.72 10.63
C SER A 76 -18.49 -36.00 10.98
N ARG A 77 -19.45 -35.25 10.41
CA ARG A 77 -20.89 -35.53 10.57
C ARG A 77 -21.31 -36.82 9.88
N ALA A 78 -20.78 -37.09 8.69
CA ALA A 78 -21.06 -38.34 7.98
C ALA A 78 -20.55 -39.55 8.77
N GLU A 79 -19.34 -39.48 9.33
CA GLU A 79 -18.78 -40.51 10.19
C GLU A 79 -19.62 -40.72 11.47
N ALA A 80 -20.06 -39.65 12.12
CA ALA A 80 -20.90 -39.73 13.32
C ALA A 80 -22.30 -40.33 13.04
N ALA A 81 -22.84 -40.15 11.83
CA ALA A 81 -24.12 -40.71 11.41
C ALA A 81 -24.01 -42.17 10.91
N SER A 82 -22.80 -42.70 10.77
CA SER A 82 -22.56 -44.04 10.22
C SER A 82 -22.96 -45.14 11.19
N THR A 83 -23.74 -46.11 10.72
CA THR A 83 -24.20 -47.27 11.50
C THR A 83 -23.15 -48.39 11.61
N LEU A 84 -22.01 -48.26 10.90
CA LEU A 84 -20.91 -49.23 10.89
C LEU A 84 -19.90 -49.04 12.04
N GLY A 85 -20.32 -48.41 13.14
CA GLY A 85 -19.46 -48.07 14.29
C GLY A 85 -19.14 -46.58 14.43
N GLY A 86 -19.95 -45.70 13.80
CA GLY A 86 -19.85 -44.25 13.97
C GLY A 86 -20.10 -43.84 15.42
N GLY A 87 -19.10 -43.21 16.04
CA GLY A 87 -19.17 -42.75 17.43
C GLY A 87 -18.19 -41.63 17.77
N SER A 88 -17.46 -41.10 16.79
CA SER A 88 -16.57 -39.96 17.01
C SER A 88 -17.37 -38.67 17.13
N GLY A 89 -16.94 -37.77 18.00
CA GLY A 89 -17.52 -36.44 18.15
C GLY A 89 -17.54 -35.66 16.83
N VAL A 90 -18.58 -34.85 16.65
CA VAL A 90 -18.78 -34.01 15.46
C VAL A 90 -17.92 -32.75 15.57
N LEU A 91 -17.12 -32.48 14.55
CA LEU A 91 -16.40 -31.21 14.43
C LEU A 91 -17.37 -30.03 14.29
N PRO A 92 -17.09 -28.89 14.93
CA PRO A 92 -17.90 -27.70 14.79
C PRO A 92 -17.78 -27.14 13.37
N ALA A 93 -18.87 -26.55 12.87
CA ALA A 93 -18.81 -25.83 11.60
C ALA A 93 -17.86 -24.63 11.71
N PRO A 94 -17.09 -24.32 10.66
CA PRO A 94 -16.27 -23.12 10.63
C PRO A 94 -17.14 -21.86 10.68
N HIS A 95 -16.59 -20.81 11.28
CA HIS A 95 -17.18 -19.48 11.27
C HIS A 95 -17.07 -18.85 9.87
N ASP A 96 -18.00 -17.93 9.57
CA ASP A 96 -17.94 -17.19 8.31
C ASP A 96 -16.63 -16.38 8.23
N PRO A 97 -15.90 -16.47 7.11
CA PRO A 97 -14.65 -15.74 6.94
C PRO A 97 -14.91 -14.23 6.92
N GLN A 98 -14.17 -13.49 7.74
CA GLN A 98 -14.23 -12.03 7.75
C GLN A 98 -13.57 -11.48 6.47
N GLN A 99 -14.24 -10.54 5.80
CA GLN A 99 -13.64 -9.85 4.65
C GLN A 99 -12.63 -8.80 5.08
N PHE A 100 -11.53 -8.72 4.33
CA PHE A 100 -10.50 -7.70 4.43
C PHE A 100 -10.63 -6.72 3.26
N SER A 101 -10.56 -5.42 3.57
CA SER A 101 -10.54 -4.36 2.57
C SER A 101 -9.14 -3.76 2.50
N ALA A 102 -8.66 -3.51 1.28
CA ALA A 102 -7.35 -2.91 1.06
C ALA A 102 -7.27 -1.51 1.68
N PRO A 103 -6.15 -1.14 2.34
CA PRO A 103 -5.89 0.23 2.72
C PRO A 103 -5.76 1.13 1.48
N GLY A 104 -5.99 2.43 1.66
CA GLY A 104 -5.88 3.42 0.58
C GLY A 104 -4.44 3.55 0.03
N PRO A 105 -4.29 4.08 -1.20
CA PRO A 105 -2.96 4.28 -1.80
C PRO A 105 -2.13 5.27 -0.99
N PRO A 106 -0.80 5.14 -1.01
CA PRO A 106 0.07 6.10 -0.34
C PRO A 106 0.07 7.46 -1.01
N GLY A 107 0.35 8.50 -0.22
CA GLY A 107 0.67 9.82 -0.75
C GLY A 107 2.10 9.86 -1.29
N THR A 108 2.31 10.53 -2.43
CA THR A 108 3.65 10.82 -2.99
C THR A 108 4.16 12.21 -2.66
N LEU A 109 3.33 13.01 -1.99
CA LEU A 109 3.76 14.26 -1.41
C LEU A 109 4.29 13.90 -0.02
N GLY A 110 5.61 14.01 0.17
CA GLY A 110 6.21 13.88 1.50
C GLY A 110 5.57 14.80 2.53
N ALA A 111 5.94 14.68 3.81
CA ALA A 111 5.42 15.51 4.89
C ALA A 111 5.87 16.98 4.75
N GLY A 112 5.30 17.70 3.80
CA GLY A 112 5.65 19.07 3.46
C GLY A 112 4.65 19.61 2.44
N PRO A 113 3.93 20.70 2.75
CA PRO A 113 3.14 21.39 1.75
C PRO A 113 4.02 21.67 0.52
N PRO A 114 3.56 21.38 -0.70
CA PRO A 114 4.33 21.76 -1.89
C PRO A 114 4.60 23.26 -1.84
N PRO A 115 5.83 23.72 -2.13
CA PRO A 115 6.10 25.15 -2.19
C PRO A 115 5.11 25.80 -3.18
N PRO A 116 4.48 26.93 -2.82
CA PRO A 116 3.43 27.52 -3.64
C PRO A 116 3.98 27.93 -5.01
N MET A 117 3.35 27.43 -6.08
CA MET A 117 3.70 27.67 -7.49
C MET A 117 3.89 29.16 -7.85
N LEU A 118 3.26 30.06 -7.09
CA LEU A 118 3.28 31.51 -7.32
C LEU A 118 4.62 32.19 -6.96
N TRP A 119 5.55 31.50 -6.29
CA TRP A 119 6.88 32.05 -6.00
C TRP A 119 7.77 32.16 -7.25
N CYS A 120 7.54 31.29 -8.24
CA CYS A 120 8.21 31.33 -9.54
C CYS A 120 7.50 32.24 -10.56
N ALA A 121 6.24 32.61 -10.30
CA ALA A 121 5.33 33.11 -11.33
C ALA A 121 4.85 34.56 -11.15
N SER A 122 5.52 35.42 -10.37
CA SER A 122 5.21 36.86 -10.43
C SER A 122 6.07 37.57 -11.49
N PRO A 123 5.49 38.06 -12.60
CA PRO A 123 6.10 39.09 -13.43
C PRO A 123 5.65 40.45 -12.87
N GLY A 124 6.59 41.26 -12.39
CA GLY A 124 6.31 42.68 -12.16
C GLY A 124 6.55 43.19 -10.74
N PHE A 125 7.75 43.00 -10.21
CA PHE A 125 8.30 43.95 -9.25
C PHE A 125 9.54 44.60 -9.87
N SER A 126 9.53 45.92 -9.98
CA SER A 126 10.58 46.74 -10.62
C SER A 126 11.99 46.33 -10.15
N GLU A 127 12.77 45.78 -11.08
CA GLU A 127 14.06 45.09 -10.86
C GLU A 127 15.27 46.00 -10.58
N THR A 128 15.06 47.21 -10.09
CA THR A 128 16.16 48.18 -9.85
C THR A 128 16.27 48.66 -8.41
N SER A 129 15.47 48.14 -7.48
CA SER A 129 15.63 48.42 -6.04
C SER A 129 16.49 47.35 -5.35
N GLU A 130 17.30 47.74 -4.36
CA GLU A 130 18.11 46.83 -3.53
C GLU A 130 17.37 45.56 -3.01
N PRO A 131 16.10 45.62 -2.55
CA PRO A 131 15.36 44.40 -2.19
C PRO A 131 15.09 43.45 -3.37
N GLY A 132 15.12 43.94 -4.62
CA GLY A 132 15.00 43.12 -5.83
C GLY A 132 16.23 42.25 -6.12
N LEU A 133 17.42 42.66 -5.69
CA LEU A 133 18.66 41.88 -5.84
C LEU A 133 18.70 40.67 -4.90
N ILE A 134 18.17 40.82 -3.68
CA ILE A 134 18.08 39.71 -2.70
C ILE A 134 17.05 38.69 -3.17
N LEU A 135 15.89 39.13 -3.68
CA LEU A 135 14.91 38.23 -4.28
C LEU A 135 15.44 37.54 -5.55
N ARG A 136 16.24 38.22 -6.38
CA ARG A 136 16.91 37.60 -7.53
C ARG A 136 17.95 36.55 -7.12
N ALA A 137 18.75 36.83 -6.10
CA ALA A 137 19.73 35.88 -5.56
C ALA A 137 19.02 34.64 -4.99
N TRP A 138 17.96 34.84 -4.20
CA TRP A 138 17.18 33.76 -3.62
C TRP A 138 16.40 32.95 -4.67
N ARG A 139 15.82 33.60 -5.68
CA ARG A 139 15.19 32.92 -6.83
C ARG A 139 16.21 32.13 -7.65
N LYS A 140 17.43 32.65 -7.84
CA LYS A 140 18.51 31.87 -8.48
C LYS A 140 18.89 30.65 -7.64
N GLU A 141 19.01 30.77 -6.32
CA GLU A 141 19.34 29.64 -5.45
C GLU A 141 18.26 28.55 -5.51
N VAL A 142 16.98 28.94 -5.39
CA VAL A 142 15.84 28.03 -5.29
C VAL A 142 15.41 27.46 -6.65
N CYS A 143 15.49 28.23 -7.74
CA CYS A 143 15.09 27.78 -9.09
C CYS A 143 16.25 27.29 -9.95
N SER A 144 17.51 27.68 -9.68
CA SER A 144 18.68 27.16 -10.40
C SER A 144 19.30 25.95 -9.69
N GLY A 145 19.06 25.76 -8.38
CA GLY A 145 19.49 24.58 -7.63
C GLY A 145 18.85 23.28 -8.12
N SER A 146 17.63 23.34 -8.67
CA SER A 146 16.96 22.20 -9.31
C SER A 146 17.56 21.82 -10.66
N GLU A 147 18.34 22.68 -11.30
CA GLU A 147 18.93 22.44 -12.63
C GLU A 147 20.43 22.07 -12.57
N GLN A 148 21.12 22.38 -11.47
CA GLN A 148 22.55 22.06 -11.30
C GLN A 148 22.82 20.69 -10.64
N GLU A 149 21.86 20.08 -9.94
CA GLU A 149 22.02 18.69 -9.46
C GLU A 149 21.89 17.65 -10.59
N VAL A 150 21.43 18.07 -11.79
CA VAL A 150 21.30 17.26 -13.01
C VAL A 150 22.58 17.26 -13.88
N SER A 151 23.54 18.18 -13.66
CA SER A 151 24.74 18.32 -14.51
C SER A 151 26.08 18.00 -13.79
N GLY A 152 26.03 17.35 -12.62
CA GLY A 152 27.20 17.17 -11.74
C GLY A 152 27.60 15.73 -11.42
N ARG A 153 27.16 14.71 -12.16
CA ARG A 153 27.60 13.32 -11.91
C ARG A 153 27.69 12.45 -13.17
N THR A 154 28.52 12.87 -14.11
CA THR A 154 29.20 11.97 -15.06
C THR A 154 30.66 12.40 -15.17
N ALA A 155 31.54 11.64 -14.54
CA ALA A 155 32.88 11.38 -15.05
C ALA A 155 32.79 10.09 -15.86
#